data_AF-A0A8S3EXY6-F1
#
_entry.id   AF-A0A8S3EXY6-F1
#
_cell.length_a   1.000
_cell.length_b   1.000
_cell.length_c   1.000
_cell.angle_alpha   90.00
_cell.angle_beta   90.00
_cell.angle_gamma   90.00
#
_symmetry.space_group_name_H-M   'P 1'
#
loop_
_entity.id
_entity.type
_entity.pdbx_description
1 polymer ?
#
loop_
_entity_poly.entity_id
_entity_poly.type
_entity_poly.pdbx_seq_one_letter_code
_entity_poly.pdbx_strand_id
1 'polypeptide(L)'
;MATIVDNKREKPTLLLDNFRYTRDKIINTTIYGKCEDRSCSGRAIQCDLNPPFMKKPHNHEGDEIKCKVEEFRMNLKRRIEDSPQPVKKIYREQIISLYTTSQ
;
A
#
# COMPACT_ATOMS: atom_id res chain seq x y z
N MET A 1 9.98 -1.77 -1.34
CA MET A 1 9.00 -2.85 -1.07
C MET A 1 7.66 -2.42 -1.66
N ALA A 2 6.89 -3.35 -2.21
CA ALA A 2 5.63 -3.05 -2.89
C ALA A 2 4.47 -3.77 -2.19
N THR A 3 3.42 -3.03 -1.84
CA THR A 3 2.30 -3.52 -1.04
C THR A 3 0.99 -3.09 -1.68
N ILE A 4 0.10 -4.05 -1.97
CA ILE A 4 -1.26 -3.74 -2.44
C ILE A 4 -2.14 -3.54 -1.21
N VAL A 5 -2.71 -2.35 -1.07
CA VAL A 5 -3.72 -2.06 -0.05
C VAL A 5 -5.09 -2.17 -0.70
N ASP A 6 -5.77 -3.30 -0.48
CA ASP A 6 -7.18 -3.43 -0.84
C ASP A 6 -8.05 -2.96 0.33
N ASN A 7 -8.86 -1.94 0.12
CA ASN A 7 -9.75 -1.41 1.13
C ASN A 7 -11.17 -1.54 0.59
N LYS A 8 -11.99 -2.43 1.18
CA LYS A 8 -13.36 -2.73 0.72
C LYS A 8 -14.26 -1.49 0.50
N ARG A 9 -13.93 -0.35 1.14
CA ARG A 9 -14.66 0.93 1.01
C ARG A 9 -13.94 2.00 0.16
N GLU A 10 -12.65 1.87 -0.08
CA GLU A 10 -11.86 2.87 -0.85
C GLU A 10 -11.33 2.24 -2.13
N LYS A 11 -10.80 3.05 -3.05
CA LYS A 11 -10.18 2.49 -4.24
C LYS A 11 -8.90 1.73 -3.81
N PRO A 12 -8.69 0.50 -4.29
CA PRO A 12 -7.46 -0.24 -3.99
C PRO A 12 -6.25 0.61 -4.40
N THR A 13 -5.30 0.69 -3.48
CA THR A 13 -4.13 1.57 -3.57
C THR A 13 -2.87 0.71 -3.58
N LEU A 14 -2.04 0.89 -4.61
CA LEU A 14 -0.73 0.26 -4.67
C LEU A 14 0.29 1.19 -4.01
N LEU A 15 1.07 0.67 -3.07
CA LEU A 15 2.22 1.33 -2.47
C LEU A 15 3.48 0.78 -3.12
N LEU A 16 4.30 1.64 -3.72
CA LEU A 16 5.56 1.25 -4.36
C LEU A 16 6.55 2.42 -4.29
N ASP A 17 7.77 2.13 -3.80
CA ASP A 17 8.89 3.09 -3.71
C ASP A 17 8.51 4.42 -3.05
N ASN A 18 7.78 4.36 -1.93
CA ASN A 18 7.26 5.52 -1.17
C ASN A 18 6.23 6.38 -1.94
N PHE A 19 5.70 5.86 -3.06
CA PHE A 19 4.60 6.47 -3.79
C PHE A 19 3.30 5.69 -3.60
N ARG A 20 2.19 6.43 -3.64
CA ARG A 20 0.84 5.87 -3.62
C ARG A 20 0.23 5.97 -5.00
N TYR A 21 -0.30 4.86 -5.46
CA TYR A 21 -0.97 4.77 -6.75
C TYR A 21 -2.42 4.36 -6.55
N THR A 22 -3.33 5.15 -7.10
CA THR A 22 -4.74 4.75 -7.22
C THR A 22 -4.91 3.89 -8.47
N ARG A 23 -5.79 2.88 -8.38
CA ARG A 23 -6.13 2.07 -9.56
C ARG A 23 -6.75 2.94 -10.65
N ASP A 24 -6.14 2.92 -11.83
CA ASP A 24 -6.63 3.60 -13.03
C ASP A 24 -7.51 2.66 -13.87
N LYS A 25 -6.96 1.50 -14.24
CA LYS A 25 -7.68 0.45 -14.98
C LYS A 25 -7.09 -0.94 -14.72
N ILE A 26 -7.89 -1.96 -14.98
CA ILE A 26 -7.45 -3.36 -15.02
C ILE A 26 -7.63 -3.84 -16.45
N ILE A 27 -6.59 -4.45 -17.02
CA ILE A 27 -6.66 -5.13 -18.33
C ILE A 27 -6.13 -6.54 -18.11
N ASN A 28 -6.96 -7.54 -18.35
CA ASN A 28 -6.68 -8.94 -18.04
C ASN A 28 -6.27 -9.08 -16.56
N THR A 29 -5.06 -9.55 -16.29
CA THR A 29 -4.45 -9.70 -14.95
C THR A 29 -3.52 -8.54 -14.58
N THR A 30 -3.49 -7.48 -15.38
CA THR A 30 -2.61 -6.32 -15.19
C THR A 30 -3.37 -5.15 -14.59
N ILE A 31 -2.91 -4.69 -13.43
CA ILE A 31 -3.40 -3.50 -12.75
C ILE A 31 -2.52 -2.32 -13.14
N TYR A 32 -3.12 -1.30 -13.72
CA TYR A 32 -2.46 -0.03 -14.03
C TYR A 32 -2.78 0.98 -12.93
N GLY A 33 -1.74 1.42 -12.23
CA GLY A 33 -1.81 2.45 -11.20
C GLY A 33 -1.43 3.83 -11.74
N LYS A 34 -2.10 4.86 -11.26
CA LYS A 34 -1.70 6.26 -11.44
C LYS A 34 -1.37 6.89 -10.09
N CYS A 35 -0.41 7.80 -10.07
CA CYS A 35 -0.11 8.57 -8.87
C CYS A 35 -1.40 9.19 -8.30
N GLU A 36 -1.48 9.22 -6.98
CA GLU A 36 -2.57 9.90 -6.28
C GLU A 36 -2.53 11.42 -6.47
N ASP A 37 -1.34 12.02 -6.58
CA ASP A 37 -1.18 13.43 -6.89
C ASP A 37 -1.64 13.72 -8.33
N ARG A 38 -2.66 14.58 -8.46
CA ARG A 38 -3.25 14.95 -9.75
C ARG A 38 -2.31 15.77 -10.63
N SER A 39 -1.32 16.43 -10.04
CA SER A 39 -0.27 17.16 -10.76
C SER A 39 0.87 16.24 -11.23
N CYS A 40 0.88 14.99 -10.76
CA CYS A 40 1.86 13.99 -11.15
C CYS A 40 1.33 13.09 -12.26
N SER A 41 2.21 12.72 -13.19
CA SER A 41 1.89 11.75 -14.24
C SER A 41 2.47 10.35 -13.98
N GLY A 42 3.07 10.12 -12.80
CA GLY A 42 3.68 8.86 -12.41
C GLY A 42 2.73 7.67 -12.54
N ARG A 43 3.27 6.54 -13.01
CA ARG A 43 2.51 5.32 -13.29
C ARG A 43 3.22 4.11 -12.72
N ALA A 44 2.45 3.17 -12.20
CA ALA A 44 2.93 1.86 -11.80
C ALA A 44 2.12 0.77 -12.52
N ILE A 45 2.75 -0.37 -12.69
CA ILE A 45 2.11 -1.58 -13.20
C ILE A 45 2.31 -2.70 -12.18
N GLN A 46 1.24 -3.46 -11.97
CA GLN A 46 1.31 -4.76 -11.33
C GLN A 46 0.76 -5.81 -12.30
N CYS A 47 1.58 -6.79 -12.66
CA CYS A 47 1.22 -7.86 -13.59
C CYS A 47 1.19 -9.20 -12.84
N ASP A 48 0.00 -9.71 -12.53
CA ASP A 48 -0.18 -11.08 -12.03
C ASP A 48 0.86 -11.49 -10.95
N LEU A 49 1.73 -12.46 -11.24
CA LEU A 49 2.77 -12.97 -10.34
C LEU A 49 4.04 -12.09 -10.25
N ASN A 50 4.17 -11.07 -11.10
CA ASN A 50 5.34 -10.20 -11.10
C ASN A 50 5.24 -9.12 -10.02
N PRO A 51 6.37 -8.77 -9.39
CA PRO A 51 6.39 -7.65 -8.44
C PRO A 51 5.95 -6.36 -9.14
N PRO A 52 5.20 -5.49 -8.45
CA PRO A 52 4.84 -4.18 -8.97
C PRO A 52 6.10 -3.37 -9.29
N PHE A 53 6.06 -2.61 -10.38
CA PHE A 53 7.17 -1.75 -10.78
C PHE A 53 6.69 -0.40 -11.31
N MET A 54 7.57 0.60 -11.23
CA MET A 54 7.29 1.94 -11.72
C MET A 54 7.43 1.98 -13.24
N LYS A 55 6.37 2.39 -13.93
CA LYS A 55 6.34 2.53 -15.39
C LYS A 55 6.74 3.93 -15.84
N LYS A 56 6.26 4.96 -15.13
CA LYS A 56 6.56 6.36 -15.45
C LYS A 56 7.03 7.06 -14.18
N PRO A 57 8.15 7.81 -14.21
CA PRO A 57 8.69 8.47 -13.04
C PRO A 57 7.78 9.56 -12.51
N HIS A 58 8.00 9.90 -11.23
CA HIS A 58 7.34 11.00 -10.54
C HIS A 58 8.12 12.30 -10.73
N ASN A 59 7.41 13.42 -10.59
CA ASN A 59 7.95 14.78 -10.56
C ASN A 59 7.98 15.36 -9.14
N HIS A 60 7.80 14.52 -8.12
CA HIS A 60 7.79 14.88 -6.72
C HIS A 60 8.44 13.76 -5.91
N GLU A 61 8.82 14.08 -4.68
CA GLU A 61 9.37 13.09 -3.75
C GLU A 61 8.28 12.17 -3.19
N GLY A 62 8.67 10.95 -2.85
CA GLY A 62 7.79 9.98 -2.19
C GLY A 62 7.55 10.36 -0.73
N ASP A 63 6.37 10.01 -0.21
CA ASP A 63 6.01 10.23 1.18
C ASP A 63 6.08 8.90 1.94
N GLU A 64 7.28 8.61 2.46
CA GLU A 64 7.57 7.36 3.17
C GLU A 64 6.68 7.18 4.41
N ILE A 65 6.47 8.25 5.20
CA ILE A 65 5.67 8.19 6.43
C ILE A 65 4.24 7.83 6.09
N LYS A 66 3.66 8.51 5.09
CA LYS A 66 2.29 8.24 4.64
C LYS A 66 2.14 6.83 4.09
N CYS A 67 3.12 6.32 3.34
CA CYS A 67 3.14 4.92 2.88
C CYS A 67 3.17 3.93 4.06
N LYS A 68 4.05 4.14 5.05
CA LYS A 68 4.14 3.29 6.25
C LYS A 68 2.84 3.30 7.07
N VAL A 69 2.19 4.45 7.20
CA VAL A 69 0.90 4.56 7.89
C VAL A 69 -0.18 3.74 7.19
N GLU A 70 -0.25 3.81 5.85
CA GLU A 70 -1.22 3.02 5.09
C GLU A 70 -0.95 1.52 5.16
N GLU A 71 0.32 1.10 5.07
CA GLU A 71 0.71 -0.29 5.26
C GLU A 71 0.36 -0.81 6.66
N PHE A 72 0.61 -0.02 7.70
CA PHE A 72 0.22 -0.35 9.07
C PHE A 72 -1.29 -0.53 9.20
N ARG A 73 -2.08 0.40 8.65
CA ARG A 73 -3.56 0.31 8.65
C ARG A 73 -4.06 -0.95 7.96
N MET A 74 -3.47 -1.30 6.82
CA MET A 74 -3.81 -2.52 6.09
C MET A 74 -3.52 -3.77 6.92
N ASN A 75 -2.30 -3.87 7.48
CA ASN A 75 -1.90 -5.01 8.30
C ASN A 75 -2.79 -5.16 9.53
N LEU A 76 -3.14 -4.04 10.17
CA LEU A 76 -4.07 -4.03 11.31
C LEU A 76 -5.46 -4.53 10.91
N LYS A 77 -6.04 -4.01 9.81
CA LYS A 77 -7.34 -4.45 9.30
C LYS A 77 -7.35 -5.95 9.01
N ARG A 78 -6.35 -6.44 8.28
CA ARG A 78 -6.22 -7.86 7.95
C ARG A 78 -6.18 -8.74 9.21
N ARG A 79 -5.34 -8.38 10.19
CA ARG A 79 -5.24 -9.14 11.45
C ARG A 79 -6.53 -9.12 12.28
N ILE A 80 -7.29 -8.02 12.24
CA ILE A 80 -8.60 -7.94 12.92
C ILE A 80 -9.62 -8.84 12.21
N GLU A 81 -9.62 -8.89 10.88
CA GLU A 81 -10.51 -9.79 10.13
C GLU A 81 -10.15 -11.27 10.37
N ASP A 82 -8.86 -11.59 10.45
CA ASP A 82 -8.37 -12.98 10.58
C ASP A 82 -8.40 -13.53 12.01
N SER A 83 -8.53 -12.69 13.04
CA SER A 83 -8.33 -13.10 14.43
C SER A 83 -9.49 -12.72 15.36
N PRO A 84 -9.99 -13.66 16.20
CA PRO A 84 -11.01 -13.37 17.20
C PRO A 84 -10.47 -12.62 18.44
N GLN A 85 -9.25 -12.08 18.37
CA GLN A 85 -8.64 -11.37 19.49
C GLN A 85 -9.19 -9.94 19.64
N PRO A 86 -9.19 -9.37 20.86
CA PRO A 86 -9.57 -7.99 21.06
C PRO A 86 -8.69 -7.03 20.24
N VAL A 87 -9.32 -6.10 19.52
CA VAL A 87 -8.66 -5.10 18.65
C VAL A 87 -7.49 -4.39 19.36
N LYS A 88 -7.68 -4.04 20.64
CA LYS A 88 -6.66 -3.37 21.47
C LYS A 88 -5.37 -4.18 21.59
N LYS A 89 -5.48 -5.51 21.69
CA LYS A 89 -4.32 -6.42 21.76
C LYS A 89 -3.59 -6.46 20.42
N ILE A 90 -4.31 -6.64 19.32
CA ILE A 90 -3.77 -6.65 17.95
C ILE A 90 -3.01 -5.36 17.65
N TYR A 91 -3.60 -4.20 18.00
CA TYR A 91 -2.98 -2.89 17.82
C TYR A 91 -1.66 -2.76 18.57
N ARG A 92 -1.65 -3.14 19.87
CA ARG A 92 -0.45 -3.07 20.71
C ARG A 92 0.69 -3.93 20.15
N GLU A 93 0.39 -5.16 19.75
CA GLU A 93 1.37 -6.08 19.17
C GLU A 93 1.94 -5.54 17.85
N GLN A 94 1.09 -4.95 16.99
CA GLN A 94 1.54 -4.37 15.73
C GLN A 94 2.48 -3.18 15.96
N ILE A 95 2.18 -2.30 16.92
CA ILE A 95 3.08 -1.21 17.29
C ILE A 95 4.42 -1.76 17.80
N ILE A 96 4.39 -2.72 18.73
CA ILE A 96 5.61 -3.31 19.28
C ILE A 96 6.48 -3.84 18.14
N SER A 97 5.89 -4.62 17.21
CA SER A 97 6.63 -5.18 16.07
C SER A 97 7.35 -4.14 15.20
N LEU A 98 6.79 -2.94 15.04
CA LEU A 98 7.45 -1.86 14.29
C LEU A 98 8.74 -1.36 14.99
N TYR A 99 8.71 -1.27 16.32
CA TYR A 99 9.87 -0.82 17.10
C TYR A 99 10.93 -1.91 17.24
N THR A 100 10.54 -3.18 17.37
CA THR A 100 11.50 -4.29 17.49
C THR A 100 12.23 -4.62 16.19
N THR A 101 11.62 -4.34 15.03
CA THR A 101 12.24 -4.58 13.71
C THR A 101 13.20 -3.46 13.29
N SER A 102 13.21 -2.35 14.05
CA SER A 102 14.03 -1.15 13.76
C SER A 102 15.32 -1.09 14.60
N GLN A 103 15.70 -2.17 15.28
CA GLN A 103 16.97 -2.36 16.01
C GLN A 103 17.80 -3.47 15.34
#